data_AF-A0A8E0VIK6-F1
#
_entry.id   AF-A0A8E0VIK6-F1
#
_cell.length_a   1.000
_cell.length_b   1.000
_cell.length_c   1.000
_cell.angle_alpha   90.00
_cell.angle_beta   90.00
_cell.angle_gamma   90.00
#
_symmetry.space_group_name_H-M   'P 1'
#
loop_
_entity.id
_entity.type
_entity.pdbx_description
1 polymer ?
#
loop_
_entity_poly.entity_id
_entity_poly.type
_entity_poly.pdbx_seq_one_letter_code
_entity_poly.pdbx_strand_id
1 'polypeptide(L)'
;MGSYQVSLIGKGTNNLDFQIIYLHRTPEEAYRHLCSSDPHPFLPFRDASFGPSTYHLTLLDCLCAIKKALSNKFLDFTTFDLEEYEHYEKVDNGDLTWIVPGKFIAFCGPHSQSKVENGMASFLSAS
;
A
#
# COMPACT_ATOMS: atom_id res chain seq x y z
N MET A 1 -8.60 -16.07 7.56
CA MET A 1 -7.75 -14.94 7.98
C MET A 1 -7.45 -14.15 6.71
N GLY A 2 -8.46 -13.62 6.03
CA GLY A 2 -9.32 -12.54 6.52
C GLY A 2 -8.84 -11.29 5.79
N SER A 3 -9.17 -11.23 4.51
CA SER A 3 -8.81 -10.20 3.54
C SER A 3 -9.21 -8.81 4.02
N TYR A 4 -8.28 -8.10 4.66
CA TYR A 4 -8.43 -6.69 5.07
C TYR A 4 -7.35 -5.78 4.51
N GLN A 5 -6.50 -6.29 3.62
CA GLN A 5 -5.54 -5.49 2.87
C GLN A 5 -6.02 -5.43 1.43
N VAL A 6 -6.09 -4.22 0.86
CA VAL A 6 -6.78 -3.87 -0.39
C VAL A 6 -8.30 -3.76 -0.28
N SER A 7 -8.79 -2.99 0.70
CA SER A 7 -10.12 -2.36 0.59
C SER A 7 -10.05 -0.84 0.61
N LEU A 8 -8.91 -0.27 0.20
CA LEU A 8 -8.81 1.16 -0.10
C LEU A 8 -9.29 1.48 -1.52
N ILE A 9 -9.61 0.50 -2.38
CA ILE A 9 -10.22 0.74 -3.70
C ILE A 9 -11.62 0.11 -3.74
N GLY A 10 -12.49 0.54 -2.83
CA GLY A 10 -13.91 0.19 -2.87
C GLY A 10 -14.67 1.15 -3.79
N LYS A 11 -15.45 0.62 -4.74
CA LYS A 11 -16.31 1.42 -5.63
C LYS A 11 -17.35 2.21 -4.83
N GLY A 12 -17.20 3.53 -4.74
CA GLY A 12 -18.18 4.46 -4.16
C GLY A 12 -17.59 5.83 -3.81
N THR A 13 -18.41 6.88 -3.81
CA THR A 13 -18.04 8.27 -3.47
C THR A 13 -17.63 8.48 -2.01
N ASN A 14 -17.84 7.47 -1.15
CA ASN A 14 -17.44 7.49 0.25
C ASN A 14 -16.01 6.99 0.48
N ASN A 15 -15.29 6.62 -0.58
CA ASN A 15 -13.92 6.15 -0.45
C ASN A 15 -12.94 7.32 -0.25
N LEU A 16 -12.12 7.27 0.81
CA LEU A 16 -11.35 8.42 1.28
C LEU A 16 -10.15 8.73 0.38
N ASP A 17 -9.47 7.70 -0.11
CA ASP A 17 -8.36 7.85 -1.04
C ASP A 17 -8.85 8.45 -2.36
N PHE A 18 -10.02 8.02 -2.87
CA PHE A 18 -10.65 8.55 -4.08
C PHE A 18 -10.91 10.06 -3.96
N GLN A 19 -11.37 10.51 -2.79
CA GLN A 19 -11.58 11.94 -2.52
C GLN A 19 -10.28 12.75 -2.62
N ILE A 20 -9.14 12.17 -2.25
CA ILE A 20 -7.85 12.85 -2.30
C ILE A 20 -7.23 12.77 -3.71
N ILE A 21 -7.27 11.57 -4.32
CA ILE A 21 -6.65 11.28 -5.61
C ILE A 21 -7.40 11.98 -6.75
N TYR A 22 -8.72 11.79 -6.83
CA TYR A 22 -9.54 12.23 -7.97
C TYR A 22 -10.34 13.49 -7.70
N LEU A 23 -10.82 13.71 -6.47
CA LEU A 23 -11.57 14.93 -6.11
C LEU A 23 -10.68 16.04 -5.54
N HIS A 24 -9.38 15.79 -5.42
CA HIS A 24 -8.36 16.73 -4.96
C HIS A 24 -8.62 17.36 -3.57
N ARG A 25 -9.43 16.72 -2.72
CA ARG A 25 -9.69 17.17 -1.35
C ARG A 25 -8.42 17.12 -0.49
N THR A 26 -8.42 17.87 0.60
CA THR A 26 -7.38 17.71 1.63
C THR A 26 -7.64 16.46 2.49
N PRO A 27 -6.61 15.88 3.12
CA PRO A 27 -6.77 14.78 4.08
C PRO A 27 -7.81 15.08 5.16
N GLU A 28 -7.84 16.31 5.69
CA GLU A 28 -8.73 16.73 6.76
C GLU A 28 -10.18 16.84 6.28
N GLU A 29 -10.40 17.31 5.05
CA GLU A 29 -11.73 17.37 4.43
C GLU A 29 -12.31 15.97 4.20
N ALA A 30 -11.51 15.06 3.64
CA ALA A 30 -11.90 13.68 3.43
C ALA A 30 -12.21 13.00 4.78
N TYR A 31 -11.34 13.17 5.78
CA TYR A 31 -11.53 12.61 7.12
C TYR A 31 -12.79 13.16 7.82
N ARG A 32 -13.03 14.47 7.75
CA ARG A 32 -14.21 15.11 8.35
C ARG A 32 -15.51 14.64 7.72
N HIS A 33 -15.51 14.43 6.40
CA HIS A 33 -16.68 13.93 5.68
C HIS A 33 -17.13 12.56 6.23
N LEU A 34 -16.17 11.70 6.56
CA LEU A 34 -16.45 10.38 7.11
C LEU A 34 -16.89 10.42 8.59
N CYS A 35 -16.21 11.22 9.42
CA CYS A 35 -16.59 11.42 10.83
C CYS A 35 -17.99 12.03 11.01
N SER A 36 -18.50 12.73 9.99
CA SER A 36 -19.86 13.27 10.00
C SER A 36 -20.94 12.19 9.87
N SER A 37 -20.58 10.98 9.40
CA SER A 37 -21.50 9.88 9.15
C SER A 37 -21.50 8.79 10.24
N ASP A 38 -20.40 8.65 11.00
CA ASP A 38 -20.28 7.70 12.11
C ASP A 38 -19.50 8.34 13.27
N PRO A 39 -20.06 8.40 14.50
CA PRO A 39 -19.37 8.96 15.66
C PRO A 39 -18.29 8.04 16.25
N HIS A 40 -18.16 6.77 15.80
CA HIS A 40 -17.15 5.86 16.33
C HIS A 40 -15.76 6.17 15.76
N PRO A 41 -14.72 6.26 16.62
CA PRO A 41 -13.37 6.49 16.14
C PRO A 41 -12.84 5.27 15.37
N PHE A 42 -12.12 5.53 14.28
CA PHE A 42 -11.46 4.48 13.51
C PHE A 42 -10.36 3.81 14.34
N LEU A 43 -10.29 2.49 14.25
CA LEU A 43 -9.19 1.74 14.81
C LEU A 43 -7.89 2.10 14.08
N PRO A 44 -6.81 2.43 14.80
CA PRO A 44 -5.51 2.66 14.19
C PRO A 44 -4.96 1.41 13.50
N PHE A 45 -4.12 1.61 12.48
CA PHE A 45 -3.40 0.54 11.80
C PHE A 45 -2.22 0.06 12.64
N ARG A 46 -2.00 -1.26 12.63
CA ARG A 46 -0.96 -1.97 13.36
C ARG A 46 0.12 -2.46 12.39
N ASP A 47 1.35 -2.58 12.88
CA ASP A 47 2.45 -3.23 12.20
C ASP A 47 2.30 -4.77 12.13
N ALA A 48 3.15 -5.40 11.32
CA ALA A 48 3.12 -6.85 11.07
C ALA A 48 3.91 -7.70 12.09
N SER A 49 4.41 -7.12 13.19
CA SER A 49 5.17 -7.89 14.17
C SER A 49 4.30 -8.83 15.01
N PHE A 50 4.92 -9.91 15.50
CA PHE A 50 4.28 -10.88 16.40
C PHE A 50 4.06 -10.34 17.82
N GLY A 51 4.78 -9.29 18.21
CA GLY A 51 4.73 -8.69 19.55
C GLY A 51 3.64 -7.62 19.70
N PRO A 52 3.40 -7.11 20.92
CA PRO A 52 2.48 -5.99 21.11
C PRO A 52 2.94 -4.78 20.29
N SER A 53 2.00 -4.10 19.65
CA SER A 53 2.34 -2.95 18.82
C SER A 53 2.71 -1.75 19.66
N THR A 54 3.85 -1.15 19.35
CA THR A 54 4.40 0.00 20.07
C THR A 54 4.12 1.31 19.35
N TYR A 55 3.62 1.26 18.11
CA TYR A 55 3.33 2.43 17.29
C TYR A 55 2.17 2.14 16.35
N HIS A 56 1.24 3.10 16.25
CA HIS A 56 0.03 2.93 15.47
C HIS A 56 -0.15 4.13 14.53
N LEU A 57 -0.53 3.85 13.28
CA LEU A 57 -0.86 4.88 12.30
C LEU A 57 -2.35 5.17 12.36
N THR A 58 -2.72 6.44 12.45
CA THR A 58 -4.12 6.83 12.33
C THR A 58 -4.54 6.86 10.85
N LEU A 59 -5.85 6.83 10.60
CA LEU A 59 -6.39 7.02 9.25
C LEU A 59 -5.94 8.36 8.65
N LEU A 60 -5.90 9.42 9.45
CA LEU A 60 -5.45 10.73 9.00
C LEU A 60 -3.98 10.73 8.57
N ASP A 61 -3.12 9.97 9.26
CA ASP A 61 -1.71 9.81 8.86
C ASP A 61 -1.60 9.18 7.47
N CYS A 62 -2.39 8.14 7.19
CA CYS A 62 -2.45 7.49 5.88
C CYS A 62 -2.95 8.44 4.79
N LEU A 63 -4.00 9.22 5.06
CA LEU A 63 -4.51 10.22 4.11
C LEU A 63 -3.49 11.32 3.80
N CYS A 64 -2.77 11.78 4.83
CA CYS A 64 -1.66 12.72 4.67
C CYS A 64 -0.53 12.12 3.83
N ALA A 65 -0.20 10.85 4.03
CA ALA A 65 0.80 10.13 3.24
C ALA A 65 0.39 10.05 1.76
N ILE A 66 -0.87 9.70 1.45
CA ILE A 66 -1.40 9.69 0.07
C ILE A 66 -1.25 11.07 -0.58
N LYS A 67 -1.67 12.14 0.11
CA LYS A 67 -1.54 13.51 -0.42
C LYS A 67 -0.09 13.86 -0.73
N LYS A 68 0.84 13.54 0.18
CA LYS A 68 2.27 13.78 -0.01
C LYS A 68 2.84 12.94 -1.16
N ALA A 69 2.43 11.68 -1.29
CA ALA A 69 2.86 10.81 -2.38
C ALA A 69 2.43 11.35 -3.76
N LEU A 70 1.19 11.83 -3.87
CA LEU A 70 0.70 12.49 -5.08
C LEU A 70 1.50 13.77 -5.40
N SER A 71 1.73 14.63 -4.41
CA SER A 71 2.48 15.88 -4.58
C SER A 71 3.94 15.66 -4.98
N ASN A 72 4.55 14.55 -4.55
CA ASN A 72 5.93 14.20 -4.89
C ASN A 72 6.05 13.23 -6.07
N LYS A 73 4.94 12.90 -6.74
CA LYS A 73 4.91 11.94 -7.86
C LYS A 73 5.42 10.54 -7.52
N PHE A 74 5.27 10.13 -6.26
CA PHE A 74 5.48 8.74 -5.84
C PHE A 74 4.28 7.87 -6.21
N LEU A 75 3.10 8.49 -6.29
CA LEU A 75 1.87 7.88 -6.76
C LEU A 75 1.35 8.71 -7.94
N ASP A 76 1.22 8.09 -9.11
CA ASP A 76 0.65 8.70 -10.30
C ASP A 76 -0.18 7.67 -11.09
N PHE A 77 -1.50 7.73 -10.94
CA PHE A 77 -2.42 6.81 -11.62
C PHE A 77 -2.50 7.02 -13.14
N THR A 78 -1.93 8.10 -13.68
CA THR A 78 -1.89 8.30 -15.15
C THR A 78 -0.80 7.46 -15.82
N THR A 79 0.24 7.10 -15.06
CA THR A 79 1.39 6.31 -15.54
C THR A 79 1.52 4.98 -14.81
N PHE A 80 0.61 4.67 -13.88
CA PHE A 80 0.65 3.44 -13.09
C PHE A 80 0.32 2.23 -13.98
N ASP A 81 1.23 1.28 -14.05
CA ASP A 81 1.05 0.01 -14.74
C ASP A 81 0.57 -1.07 -13.76
N LEU A 82 -0.72 -1.41 -13.85
CA LEU A 82 -1.33 -2.42 -13.00
C LEU A 82 -0.79 -3.82 -13.31
N GLU A 83 -0.53 -4.13 -14.58
CA GLU A 83 -0.07 -5.45 -14.99
C GLU A 83 1.35 -5.71 -14.49
N GLU A 84 2.23 -4.70 -14.58
CA GLU A 84 3.58 -4.75 -14.01
C GLU A 84 3.53 -4.96 -12.49
N TYR A 85 2.71 -4.16 -11.78
CA TYR A 85 2.59 -4.23 -10.33
C TYR A 85 2.12 -5.62 -9.88
N GLU A 86 1.01 -6.13 -10.43
CA GLU A 86 0.47 -7.45 -10.08
C GLU A 86 1.38 -8.60 -10.53
N HIS A 87 2.20 -8.40 -11.57
CA HIS A 87 3.19 -9.38 -11.99
C HIS A 87 4.27 -9.53 -10.92
N TYR A 88 4.93 -8.44 -10.52
CA TYR A 88 6.09 -8.49 -9.62
C TYR A 88 5.75 -8.62 -8.14
N GLU A 89 4.52 -8.30 -7.72
CA GLU A 89 4.03 -8.55 -6.36
C GLU A 89 4.01 -10.05 -6.01
N LYS A 90 3.89 -10.93 -7.00
CA LYS A 90 3.88 -12.37 -6.76
C LYS A 90 5.25 -12.83 -6.26
N VAL A 91 5.25 -13.67 -5.23
CA VAL A 91 6.45 -14.33 -4.70
C VAL A 91 7.20 -15.07 -5.81
N ASP A 92 6.45 -15.73 -6.70
CA ASP A 92 6.99 -16.43 -7.87
C ASP A 92 7.73 -15.54 -8.86
N ASN A 93 7.55 -14.22 -8.77
CA ASN A 93 8.11 -13.21 -9.66
C ASN A 93 9.02 -12.19 -8.93
N GLY A 94 9.25 -12.36 -7.62
CA GLY A 94 10.28 -11.62 -6.88
C GLY A 94 9.80 -10.92 -5.60
N ASP A 95 8.50 -10.93 -5.31
CA ASP A 95 7.88 -10.19 -4.19
C ASP A 95 8.40 -8.74 -4.13
N LEU A 96 8.17 -8.02 -5.22
CA LEU A 96 8.79 -6.74 -5.51
C LEU A 96 7.73 -5.63 -5.59
N THR A 97 8.06 -4.47 -5.05
CA THR A 97 7.21 -3.28 -5.09
C THR A 97 8.05 -2.01 -5.25
N TRP A 98 7.66 -1.15 -6.19
CA TRP A 98 8.22 0.20 -6.32
C TRP A 98 7.72 1.09 -5.17
N ILE A 99 8.64 1.63 -4.37
CA ILE A 99 8.34 2.61 -3.33
C ILE A 99 8.43 4.03 -3.87
N VAL A 100 9.44 4.28 -4.72
CA VAL A 100 9.56 5.52 -5.49
C VAL A 100 9.90 5.13 -6.93
N PRO A 101 9.04 5.46 -7.91
CA PRO A 101 9.26 5.10 -9.30
C PRO A 101 10.65 5.51 -9.81
N GLY A 102 11.40 4.55 -10.36
CA GLY A 102 12.73 4.77 -10.92
C GLY A 102 13.83 5.10 -9.90
N LYS A 103 13.58 4.97 -8.58
CA LYS A 103 14.56 5.27 -7.53
C LYS A 103 14.69 4.21 -6.46
N PHE A 104 13.57 3.81 -5.85
CA PHE A 104 13.57 2.89 -4.72
C PHE A 104 12.59 1.75 -4.93
N ILE A 105 13.09 0.54 -4.73
CA ILE A 105 12.36 -0.71 -4.87
C ILE A 105 12.58 -1.55 -3.62
N ALA A 106 11.51 -2.14 -3.12
CA ALA A 106 11.56 -3.12 -2.05
C ALA A 106 11.32 -4.50 -2.66
N PHE A 107 12.10 -5.50 -2.26
CA PHE A 107 11.93 -6.88 -2.71
C PHE A 107 12.44 -7.87 -1.65
N CYS A 108 11.97 -9.11 -1.70
CA CYS A 108 12.51 -10.16 -0.85
C CYS A 108 13.96 -10.50 -1.20
N GLY A 109 14.81 -10.65 -0.17
CA GLY A 109 16.21 -10.97 -0.36
C GLY A 109 16.41 -12.26 -1.19
N PRO A 110 17.32 -12.25 -2.17
CA PRO A 110 17.56 -13.41 -3.03
C PRO A 110 18.21 -14.55 -2.24
N HIS A 111 17.91 -15.80 -2.61
CA HIS A 111 18.54 -16.98 -2.05
C HIS A 111 19.67 -17.50 -2.96
N SER A 112 20.68 -18.12 -2.37
CA SER A 112 21.90 -18.59 -3.07
C SER A 112 21.70 -19.80 -3.99
N GLN A 113 20.52 -20.41 -4.01
CA GLN A 113 20.16 -21.51 -4.90
C GLN A 113 18.75 -21.26 -5.41
N SER A 114 18.53 -21.36 -6.73
CA SER A 114 17.18 -21.41 -7.29
C SER A 114 16.58 -22.77 -6.93
N LYS A 115 15.93 -22.86 -5.77
CA LYS A 115 15.14 -24.03 -5.42
C LYS A 115 13.68 -23.72 -5.74
N VAL A 116 13.14 -24.40 -6.74
CA VAL A 116 11.69 -24.60 -6.86
C VAL A 116 11.38 -25.87 -6.07
N GLU A 117 11.11 -25.71 -4.78
CA GLU A 117 10.75 -26.82 -3.90
C GLU A 117 9.41 -26.47 -3.24
N ASN A 118 8.35 -27.21 -3.57
CA ASN A 118 7.00 -27.09 -3.00
C ASN A 118 6.34 -25.70 -3.09
N GLY A 119 6.50 -24.99 -4.23
CA GLY A 119 5.76 -23.73 -4.49
C GLY A 119 6.35 -22.47 -3.86
N MET A 120 7.59 -22.55 -3.36
CA MET A 120 8.37 -21.38 -2.92
C MET A 120 9.43 -21.10 -3.99
N ALA A 121 9.23 -20.07 -4.82
CA ALA A 121 10.27 -19.58 -5.70
C ALA A 121 11.25 -18.71 -4.91
N SER A 122 12.53 -18.94 -5.11
CA SER A 122 13.59 -18.14 -4.52
C SER A 122 14.57 -17.71 -5.61
N PHE A 123 14.75 -16.40 -5.78
CA PHE A 123 15.56 -15.84 -6.86
C PHE A 123 17.04 -15.80 -6.49
N LEU A 124 17.90 -16.13 -7.45
CA LEU A 124 19.36 -16.09 -7.32
C LEU A 124 19.87 -14.64 -7.36
N SER A 125 20.81 -14.32 -6.47
CA SER A 125 21.64 -13.12 -6.59
C SER A 125 22.70 -13.37 -7.67
N ALA A 126 22.61 -12.66 -8.80
CA ALA A 126 23.77 -12.53 -9.70
C ALA A 126 24.70 -11.47 -9.10
N SER A 127 25.91 -11.87 -8.74
CA SER A 127 27.03 -10.98 -8.36
C SER A 127 27.73 -10.44 -9.60
#